data_AF-A0A5J9SUK1-F1
#
_entry.id   AF-A0A5J9SUK1-F1
#
_cell.length_a   1.000
_cell.length_b   1.000
_cell.length_c   1.000
_cell.angle_alpha   90.00
_cell.angle_beta   90.00
_cell.angle_gamma   90.00
#
_symmetry.space_group_name_H-M   'P 1'
#
loop_
_entity.id
_entity.type
_entity.pdbx_description
1 polymer ?
#
loop_
_entity_poly.entity_id
_entity_poly.type
_entity_poly.pdbx_seq_one_letter_code
_entity_poly.pdbx_strand_id
1 'polypeptide(L)'
;MKKQYFYEDPYLLYDPAVSPHYEVFLMHRIVYKSEPGSTSYHADRDAIDPAVEKSEWLPSPYVLHVFSSKTGKWEQRSYTRQGQGAGTVADVPFNCFLGNKRYAIYLRGELYVHCEADFVMTISLFTNKFQVIEPPKGNKVSLFDGLYLGRSKSGIQCASVDYRKNPHQLQIWSLQDSCGQMEWALKHRADIGPMLPHHEYNQPIGGSWMLQDINYYNYYEKEKIAVPEKCEWDSDNDDVLENGDRVGEDSKYISFLGFHPYKDVVFLAESCRRGLAYHWNSSKIQLLGNIEPNEPCISQLFGPISETFLYTPCWMEELPLSN
;
A
#
# COMPACT_ATOMS: atom_id res chain seq x y z
N MET A 1 -9.37 -19.31 27.83
CA MET A 1 -9.57 -19.01 26.40
C MET A 1 -8.29 -19.40 25.66
N LYS A 2 -8.38 -20.08 24.51
CA LYS A 2 -7.18 -20.36 23.69
C LYS A 2 -6.69 -19.05 23.09
N LYS A 3 -5.39 -18.77 23.18
CA LYS A 3 -4.78 -17.58 22.59
C LYS A 3 -4.82 -17.73 21.07
N GLN A 4 -5.41 -16.76 20.37
CA GLN A 4 -5.48 -16.77 18.90
C GLN A 4 -4.24 -16.09 18.32
N TYR A 5 -3.45 -16.83 17.55
CA TYR A 5 -2.19 -16.35 16.96
C TYR A 5 -2.33 -15.94 15.49
N PHE A 6 -3.34 -16.47 14.80
CA PHE A 6 -3.62 -16.18 13.39
C PHE A 6 -4.98 -15.49 13.22
N TYR A 7 -5.02 -14.48 12.37
CA TYR A 7 -6.18 -13.68 12.02
C TYR A 7 -6.41 -13.76 10.52
N GLU A 8 -7.61 -13.45 10.08
CA GLU A 8 -7.97 -13.44 8.67
C GLU A 8 -8.28 -12.00 8.24
N ASP A 9 -7.57 -11.52 7.22
CA ASP A 9 -7.86 -10.24 6.57
C ASP A 9 -8.55 -10.49 5.22
N PRO A 10 -9.68 -9.82 4.93
CA PRO A 10 -10.41 -10.00 3.68
C PRO A 10 -9.77 -9.24 2.52
N TYR A 11 -9.58 -9.91 1.40
CA TYR A 11 -9.09 -9.34 0.14
C TYR A 11 -10.11 -9.56 -0.97
N LEU A 12 -10.59 -8.46 -1.55
CA LEU A 12 -11.54 -8.47 -2.65
C LEU A 12 -10.81 -8.68 -3.97
N LEU A 13 -11.15 -9.76 -4.67
CA LEU A 13 -10.76 -10.00 -6.06
C LEU A 13 -11.94 -9.67 -6.95
N TYR A 14 -11.84 -8.53 -7.61
CA TYR A 14 -12.86 -8.09 -8.55
C TYR A 14 -12.18 -7.46 -9.77
N ASP A 15 -12.45 -8.02 -10.93
CA ASP A 15 -12.10 -7.43 -12.22
C ASP A 15 -13.38 -7.29 -13.05
N PRO A 16 -13.99 -6.10 -13.04
CA PRO A 16 -15.25 -5.86 -13.76
C PRO A 16 -15.11 -6.01 -15.28
N ALA A 17 -13.89 -5.91 -15.83
CA ALA A 17 -13.66 -6.15 -17.25
C ALA A 17 -13.70 -7.64 -17.61
N VAL A 18 -13.54 -8.53 -16.63
CA VAL A 18 -13.53 -9.99 -16.82
C VAL A 18 -14.86 -10.62 -16.38
N SER A 19 -15.45 -10.14 -15.28
CA SER A 19 -16.64 -10.77 -14.69
C SER A 19 -17.41 -9.79 -13.80
N PRO A 20 -18.76 -9.83 -13.80
CA PRO A 20 -19.58 -9.08 -12.84
C PRO A 20 -19.53 -9.68 -11.43
N HIS A 21 -18.97 -10.89 -11.29
CA HIS A 21 -18.80 -11.56 -10.01
C HIS A 21 -17.42 -11.29 -9.42
N TYR A 22 -17.35 -11.24 -8.09
CA TYR A 22 -16.15 -11.06 -7.30
C TYR A 22 -15.95 -12.25 -6.37
N GLU A 23 -14.71 -12.43 -5.94
CA GLU A 23 -14.35 -13.36 -4.87
C GLU A 23 -13.74 -12.59 -3.69
N VAL A 24 -13.92 -13.10 -2.47
CA VAL A 24 -13.24 -12.55 -1.28
C VAL A 24 -12.40 -13.64 -0.66
N PHE A 25 -11.11 -13.38 -0.53
CA PHE A 25 -10.16 -14.30 0.07
C PHE A 25 -9.83 -13.86 1.49
N LEU A 26 -9.92 -14.77 2.45
CA LEU A 26 -9.47 -14.54 3.82
C LEU A 26 -8.01 -14.97 3.95
N MET A 27 -7.09 -14.01 3.96
CA MET A 27 -5.65 -14.29 4.07
C MET A 27 -5.24 -14.36 5.54
N HIS A 28 -4.47 -15.39 5.90
CA HIS A 28 -3.97 -15.53 7.26
C HIS A 28 -2.86 -14.52 7.56
N ARG A 29 -2.94 -13.95 8.76
CA ARG A 29 -1.98 -13.00 9.33
C ARG A 29 -1.58 -13.43 10.74
N ILE A 30 -0.33 -13.24 11.14
CA ILE A 30 0.15 -13.38 12.51
C ILE A 30 -0.07 -12.08 13.29
N VAL A 31 -0.41 -12.22 14.57
CA VAL A 31 -0.45 -11.08 15.50
C VAL A 31 0.91 -10.43 15.65
N TYR A 32 0.96 -9.11 15.44
CA TYR A 32 2.08 -8.29 15.85
C TYR A 32 2.31 -8.37 17.36
N LYS A 33 3.53 -8.67 17.77
CA LYS A 33 3.92 -8.73 19.18
C LYS A 33 5.26 -8.03 19.36
N SER A 34 5.39 -7.31 20.47
CA SER A 34 6.63 -6.67 20.83
C SER A 34 7.74 -7.70 21.02
N GLU A 35 8.97 -7.36 20.64
CA GLU A 35 10.11 -8.23 20.88
C GLU A 35 10.44 -8.33 22.38
N PRO A 36 10.92 -9.49 22.87
CA PRO A 36 11.44 -9.62 24.22
C PRO A 36 12.54 -8.59 24.49
N GLY A 37 12.33 -7.73 25.49
CA GLY A 37 13.25 -6.62 25.82
C GLY A 37 12.82 -5.25 25.31
N SER A 38 11.78 -5.16 24.48
CA SER A 38 11.10 -3.90 24.18
C SER A 38 10.38 -3.36 25.41
N THR A 39 10.35 -2.04 25.59
CA THR A 39 9.59 -1.38 26.67
C THR A 39 8.08 -1.63 26.59
N SER A 40 7.60 -2.03 25.41
CA SER A 40 6.21 -2.37 25.14
C SER A 40 5.89 -3.87 25.27
N TYR A 41 6.88 -4.70 25.63
CA TYR A 41 6.74 -6.14 25.76
C TYR A 41 6.06 -6.53 27.07
N HIS A 42 5.02 -7.35 26.95
CA HIS A 42 4.32 -7.95 28.08
C HIS A 42 4.18 -9.45 27.85
N ALA A 43 4.84 -10.28 28.67
CA ALA A 43 4.93 -11.73 28.42
C ALA A 43 3.55 -12.43 28.36
N ASP A 44 2.58 -11.97 29.14
CA ASP A 44 1.19 -12.43 29.11
C ASP A 44 0.51 -12.17 27.75
N ARG A 45 0.76 -11.01 27.13
CA ARG A 45 0.24 -10.63 25.80
C ARG A 45 1.07 -11.19 24.66
N ASP A 46 2.39 -11.08 24.75
CA ASP A 46 3.31 -11.21 23.63
C ASP A 46 3.96 -12.60 23.54
N ALA A 47 3.99 -13.42 24.59
CA ALA A 47 4.51 -14.80 24.46
C ALA A 47 3.71 -15.61 23.43
N ILE A 48 4.39 -16.13 22.42
CA ILE A 48 3.87 -17.08 21.43
C ILE A 48 4.08 -18.49 21.97
N ASP A 49 3.17 -19.40 21.65
CA ASP A 49 3.37 -20.81 21.97
C ASP A 49 4.61 -21.32 21.21
N PRO A 50 5.60 -21.96 21.87
CA PRO A 50 6.78 -22.50 21.19
C PRO A 50 6.47 -23.47 20.03
N ALA A 51 5.29 -24.11 20.04
CA ALA A 51 4.83 -24.92 18.92
C ALA A 51 4.44 -24.07 17.70
N VAL A 52 3.85 -22.90 17.91
CA VAL A 52 3.50 -21.94 16.86
C VAL A 52 4.76 -21.27 16.32
N GLU A 53 5.73 -20.91 17.17
CA GLU A 53 7.01 -20.34 16.75
C GLU A 53 7.77 -21.26 15.77
N LYS A 54 7.72 -22.57 16.00
CA LYS A 54 8.36 -23.58 15.14
C LYS A 54 7.55 -23.95 13.90
N SER A 55 6.31 -23.46 13.79
CA SER A 55 5.48 -23.74 12.63
C SER A 55 5.98 -22.96 11.41
N GLU A 56 5.80 -23.53 10.22
CA GLU A 56 6.15 -22.89 8.97
C GLU A 56 5.27 -21.65 8.73
N TRP A 57 5.89 -20.52 8.43
CA TRP A 57 5.17 -19.30 8.05
C TRP A 57 4.85 -19.30 6.55
N LEU A 58 3.59 -18.98 6.24
CA LEU A 58 2.87 -19.42 5.04
C LEU A 58 2.89 -20.96 4.91
N PRO A 59 2.05 -21.67 5.70
CA PRO A 59 2.08 -23.12 5.76
C PRO A 59 1.75 -23.77 4.41
N SER A 60 2.36 -24.92 4.12
CA SER A 60 2.02 -25.74 2.96
C SER A 60 1.39 -27.07 3.40
N PRO A 61 0.15 -27.40 2.98
CA PRO A 61 -0.72 -26.61 2.12
C PRO A 61 -1.28 -25.36 2.80
N TYR A 62 -1.46 -24.29 2.02
CA TYR A 62 -2.09 -23.05 2.48
C TYR A 62 -3.59 -23.13 2.19
N VAL A 63 -4.39 -23.30 3.23
CA VAL A 63 -5.85 -23.42 3.12
C VAL A 63 -6.48 -22.06 3.37
N LEU A 64 -7.27 -21.57 2.42
CA LEU A 64 -7.94 -20.28 2.50
C LEU A 64 -9.46 -20.44 2.39
N HIS A 65 -10.19 -19.61 3.13
CA HIS A 65 -11.63 -19.43 2.95
C HIS A 65 -11.88 -18.41 1.84
N VAL A 66 -12.63 -18.81 0.82
CA VAL A 66 -12.94 -17.99 -0.34
C VAL A 66 -14.45 -17.89 -0.50
N PHE A 67 -14.97 -16.67 -0.47
CA PHE A 67 -16.35 -16.38 -0.84
C PHE A 67 -16.43 -16.16 -2.33
N SER A 68 -17.48 -16.67 -2.99
CA SER A 68 -17.79 -16.35 -4.38
C SER A 68 -19.15 -15.67 -4.48
N SER A 69 -19.22 -14.48 -5.09
CA SER A 69 -20.50 -13.81 -5.32
C SER A 69 -21.36 -14.52 -6.36
N LYS A 70 -20.77 -15.38 -7.20
CA LYS A 70 -21.50 -16.21 -8.18
C LYS A 70 -22.34 -17.29 -7.51
N THR A 71 -21.82 -17.91 -6.46
CA THR A 71 -22.51 -19.00 -5.74
C THR A 71 -23.14 -18.54 -4.43
N GLY A 72 -22.72 -17.38 -3.92
CA GLY A 72 -23.15 -16.83 -2.63
C GLY A 72 -22.62 -17.63 -1.44
N LYS A 73 -21.54 -18.40 -1.59
CA LYS A 73 -21.04 -19.35 -0.59
C LYS A 73 -19.56 -19.17 -0.31
N TRP A 74 -19.18 -19.57 0.90
CA TRP A 74 -17.79 -19.74 1.33
C TRP A 74 -17.32 -21.17 1.05
N GLU A 75 -16.13 -21.29 0.49
CA GLU A 75 -15.49 -22.56 0.17
C GLU A 75 -14.05 -22.55 0.70
N GLN A 76 -13.56 -23.71 1.16
CA GLN A 76 -12.15 -23.87 1.48
C GLN A 76 -11.38 -24.27 0.23
N ARG A 77 -10.34 -23.50 -0.11
CA ARG A 77 -9.41 -23.81 -1.20
C ARG A 77 -8.02 -24.07 -0.62
N SER A 78 -7.37 -25.10 -1.12
CA SER A 78 -6.04 -25.52 -0.66
C SER A 78 -5.01 -25.25 -1.75
N TYR A 79 -3.96 -24.52 -1.41
CA TYR A 79 -2.87 -24.15 -2.33
C TYR A 79 -1.58 -24.83 -1.91
N THR A 80 -0.85 -25.41 -2.85
CA THR A 80 0.44 -26.07 -2.56
C THR A 80 1.60 -25.12 -2.86
N ARG A 81 2.58 -25.04 -1.95
CA ARG A 81 3.75 -24.17 -2.13
C ARG A 81 4.66 -24.68 -3.24
N GLN A 82 5.12 -23.78 -4.09
CA GLN A 82 6.19 -23.99 -5.07
C GLN A 82 7.43 -23.22 -4.64
N GLY A 83 8.60 -23.87 -4.68
CA GLY A 83 9.87 -23.24 -4.30
C GLY A 83 10.15 -23.26 -2.80
N GLN A 84 10.86 -22.25 -2.31
CA GLN A 84 11.27 -22.11 -0.91
C GLN A 84 10.16 -21.44 -0.07
N GLY A 85 10.17 -21.68 1.24
CA GLY A 85 9.18 -21.15 2.18
C GLY A 85 9.68 -19.87 2.85
N ALA A 86 8.80 -19.17 3.57
CA ALA A 86 9.17 -17.94 4.28
C ALA A 86 9.97 -18.17 5.57
N GLY A 87 10.25 -19.43 5.92
CA GLY A 87 10.86 -19.83 7.19
C GLY A 87 9.82 -20.23 8.23
N THR A 88 10.17 -20.10 9.50
CA THR A 88 9.27 -20.36 10.62
C THR A 88 8.64 -19.08 11.14
N VAL A 89 7.53 -19.17 11.88
CA VAL A 89 6.90 -18.00 12.52
C VAL A 89 7.88 -17.23 13.43
N ALA A 90 8.85 -17.92 14.04
CA ALA A 90 9.90 -17.28 14.83
C ALA A 90 10.85 -16.40 14.01
N ASP A 91 11.02 -16.71 12.72
CA ASP A 91 11.93 -15.98 11.82
C ASP A 91 11.29 -14.73 11.21
N VAL A 92 9.96 -14.59 11.35
CA VAL A 92 9.20 -13.46 10.81
C VAL A 92 9.39 -12.26 11.74
N PRO A 93 10.15 -11.21 11.36
CA PRO A 93 10.22 -9.99 12.15
C PRO A 93 8.82 -9.41 12.32
N PHE A 94 8.34 -9.37 13.56
CA PHE A 94 7.10 -8.73 13.94
C PHE A 94 7.29 -7.23 13.85
N ASN A 95 6.99 -6.64 12.68
CA ASN A 95 7.16 -5.21 12.44
C ASN A 95 5.83 -4.56 12.02
N CYS A 96 5.16 -3.89 12.95
CA CYS A 96 4.62 -2.51 12.86
C CYS A 96 3.45 -2.27 13.84
N PHE A 97 3.59 -1.22 14.67
CA PHE A 97 2.56 -0.68 15.55
C PHE A 97 1.56 0.28 14.86
N LEU A 98 1.83 0.77 13.63
CA LEU A 98 1.17 1.98 13.12
C LEU A 98 0.74 1.99 11.64
N GLY A 99 0.62 0.83 10.98
CA GLY A 99 0.03 0.80 9.64
C GLY A 99 0.31 -0.51 8.92
N ASN A 100 -0.62 -1.46 9.03
CA ASN A 100 -0.56 -2.67 8.22
C ASN A 100 -0.91 -2.27 6.79
N LYS A 101 0.10 -2.10 5.95
CA LYS A 101 -0.06 -1.75 4.55
C LYS A 101 -0.37 -3.01 3.75
N ARG A 102 -1.66 -3.34 3.70
CA ARG A 102 -2.23 -4.61 3.21
C ARG A 102 -2.54 -4.56 1.73
N TYR A 103 -1.49 -4.38 0.92
CA TYR A 103 -1.66 -4.29 -0.52
C TYR A 103 -1.78 -5.67 -1.15
N ALA A 104 -2.79 -5.84 -2.01
CA ALA A 104 -2.87 -6.98 -2.91
C ALA A 104 -3.19 -6.51 -4.33
N ILE A 105 -2.71 -7.28 -5.30
CA ILE A 105 -2.89 -6.99 -6.71
C ILE A 105 -3.34 -8.27 -7.40
N TYR A 106 -4.46 -8.19 -8.10
CA TYR A 106 -4.87 -9.23 -9.03
C TYR A 106 -4.42 -8.84 -10.44
N LEU A 107 -3.62 -9.71 -11.06
CA LEU A 107 -3.11 -9.48 -12.41
C LEU A 107 -3.03 -10.80 -13.17
N ARG A 108 -3.72 -10.88 -14.31
CA ARG A 108 -3.64 -12.01 -15.26
C ARG A 108 -3.90 -13.41 -14.62
N GLY A 109 -4.83 -13.49 -13.67
CA GLY A 109 -5.18 -14.76 -13.02
C GLY A 109 -4.29 -15.13 -11.81
N GLU A 110 -3.34 -14.26 -11.46
CA GLU A 110 -2.50 -14.39 -10.28
C GLU A 110 -2.76 -13.27 -9.29
N LEU A 111 -2.77 -13.63 -8.01
CA LEU A 111 -2.94 -12.72 -6.91
C LEU A 111 -1.62 -12.53 -6.18
N TYR A 112 -1.14 -11.30 -6.10
CA TYR A 112 0.05 -10.90 -5.35
C TYR A 112 -0.41 -10.27 -4.04
N VAL A 113 0.03 -10.79 -2.90
CA VAL A 113 -0.37 -10.33 -1.57
C VAL A 113 0.88 -9.96 -0.79
N HIS A 114 0.91 -8.75 -0.24
CA HIS A 114 1.92 -8.36 0.73
C HIS A 114 1.67 -9.07 2.06
N CYS A 115 2.70 -9.72 2.57
CA CYS A 115 2.69 -10.49 3.81
C CYS A 115 3.70 -9.92 4.81
N GLU A 116 3.64 -10.45 6.02
CA GLU A 116 4.53 -10.10 7.11
C GLU A 116 6.00 -10.27 6.72
N ALA A 117 6.86 -9.45 7.32
CA ALA A 117 8.27 -9.34 6.96
C ALA A 117 8.53 -8.93 5.49
N ASP A 118 7.58 -8.22 4.87
CA ASP A 118 7.63 -7.74 3.48
C ASP A 118 7.76 -8.85 2.42
N PHE A 119 7.45 -10.09 2.78
CA PHE A 119 7.30 -11.16 1.80
C PHE A 119 6.12 -10.85 0.86
N VAL A 120 6.21 -11.31 -0.37
CA VAL A 120 5.08 -11.29 -1.29
C VAL A 120 4.68 -12.72 -1.64
N MET A 121 3.44 -13.06 -1.35
CA MET A 121 2.85 -14.32 -1.76
C MET A 121 2.17 -14.16 -3.12
N THR A 122 2.45 -15.06 -4.04
CA THR A 122 1.78 -15.13 -5.34
C THR A 122 0.90 -16.38 -5.36
N ILE A 123 -0.39 -16.21 -5.64
CA ILE A 123 -1.35 -17.31 -5.68
C ILE A 123 -1.88 -17.42 -7.10
N SER A 124 -1.66 -18.59 -7.71
CA SER A 124 -2.22 -18.93 -9.02
C SER A 124 -3.58 -19.61 -8.81
N LEU A 125 -4.64 -18.90 -9.17
CA LEU A 125 -6.02 -19.41 -9.05
C LEU A 125 -6.30 -20.59 -9.98
N PHE A 126 -5.55 -20.69 -11.07
CA PHE A 126 -5.70 -21.77 -12.06
C PHE A 126 -5.01 -23.07 -11.63
N THR A 127 -3.82 -22.96 -11.05
CA THR A 127 -3.00 -24.14 -10.72
C THR A 127 -3.18 -24.63 -9.28
N ASN A 128 -3.86 -23.86 -8.42
CA ASN A 128 -3.94 -24.08 -6.97
C ASN A 128 -2.54 -24.19 -6.33
N LYS A 129 -1.63 -23.32 -6.79
CA LYS A 129 -0.27 -23.23 -6.26
C LYS A 129 0.01 -21.82 -5.82
N PHE A 130 0.91 -21.71 -4.85
CA PHE A 130 1.43 -20.42 -4.43
C PHE A 130 2.94 -20.43 -4.36
N GLN A 131 3.56 -19.27 -4.54
CA GLN A 131 5.00 -19.07 -4.35
C GLN A 131 5.21 -17.93 -3.37
N VAL A 132 6.34 -17.99 -2.67
CA VAL A 132 6.78 -16.95 -1.74
C VAL A 132 7.97 -16.23 -2.37
N ILE A 133 7.90 -14.90 -2.38
CA ILE A 133 8.94 -14.02 -2.90
C ILE A 133 9.53 -13.27 -1.71
N GLU A 134 10.84 -13.40 -1.52
CA GLU A 134 11.59 -12.66 -0.51
C GLU A 134 11.55 -11.14 -0.80
N PRO A 135 11.61 -10.28 0.23
CA PRO A 135 11.74 -8.85 0.03
C PRO A 135 13.05 -8.48 -0.69
N PRO A 136 13.14 -7.28 -1.31
CA PRO A 136 14.36 -6.85 -1.98
C PRO A 136 15.60 -6.85 -1.07
N LYS A 137 16.69 -7.45 -1.55
CA LYS A 137 17.97 -7.55 -0.80
C LYS A 137 18.48 -6.17 -0.39
N GLY A 138 18.86 -6.03 0.88
CA GLY A 138 19.45 -4.79 1.43
C GLY A 138 18.45 -3.81 2.04
N ASN A 139 17.14 -4.04 1.88
CA ASN A 139 16.14 -3.41 2.75
C ASN A 139 16.14 -4.16 4.09
N LYS A 140 16.73 -3.56 5.13
CA LYS A 140 16.45 -4.02 6.50
C LYS A 140 15.00 -3.64 6.78
N VAL A 141 14.14 -4.63 7.02
CA VAL A 141 12.75 -4.42 7.43
C VAL A 141 12.76 -3.46 8.62
N SER A 142 12.30 -2.25 8.39
CA SER A 142 12.25 -1.22 9.42
C SER A 142 10.87 -1.25 10.05
N LEU A 143 10.81 -1.11 11.37
CA LEU A 143 9.60 -1.06 12.19
C LEU A 143 8.59 0.04 11.79
N PHE A 144 8.94 0.92 10.84
CA PHE A 144 8.09 2.00 10.34
C PHE A 144 8.08 2.12 8.80
N ASP A 145 8.93 1.37 8.08
CA ASP A 145 9.08 1.49 6.62
C ASP A 145 8.61 0.19 5.96
N GLY A 146 7.30 0.13 5.71
CA GLY A 146 6.71 -0.98 4.96
C GLY A 146 7.01 -0.87 3.47
N LEU A 147 7.13 -2.02 2.81
CA LEU A 147 7.22 -2.11 1.36
C LEU A 147 5.83 -1.89 0.74
N TYR A 148 5.70 -0.92 -0.16
CA TYR A 148 4.43 -0.63 -0.85
C TYR A 148 4.36 -1.43 -2.13
N LEU A 149 3.49 -2.43 -2.18
CA LEU A 149 3.25 -3.24 -3.36
C LEU A 149 2.20 -2.56 -4.25
N GLY A 150 2.51 -2.40 -5.54
CA GLY A 150 1.57 -1.78 -6.48
C GLY A 150 1.79 -2.20 -7.93
N ARG A 151 0.82 -1.86 -8.77
CA ARG A 151 0.87 -2.10 -10.22
C ARG A 151 1.27 -0.82 -10.93
N SER A 152 2.20 -0.95 -11.87
CA SER A 152 2.64 0.11 -12.76
C SER A 152 2.50 -0.32 -14.23
N LYS A 153 2.92 0.56 -15.14
CA LYS A 153 3.06 0.26 -16.57
C LYS A 153 3.91 -0.98 -16.84
N SER A 154 4.97 -1.20 -16.06
CA SER A 154 5.93 -2.28 -16.29
C SER A 154 5.57 -3.59 -15.57
N GLY A 155 4.41 -3.65 -14.90
CA GLY A 155 3.98 -4.81 -14.13
C GLY A 155 3.98 -4.55 -12.62
N ILE A 156 4.23 -5.61 -11.85
CA ILE A 156 4.27 -5.57 -10.38
C ILE A 156 5.55 -4.87 -9.92
N GLN A 157 5.37 -3.84 -9.10
CA GLN A 157 6.45 -3.07 -8.53
C GLN A 157 6.27 -2.96 -7.03
N CYS A 158 7.36 -2.68 -6.35
CA CYS A 158 7.32 -2.30 -4.96
C CYS A 158 8.20 -1.08 -4.70
N ALA A 159 7.83 -0.29 -3.70
CA ALA A 159 8.56 0.91 -3.32
C ALA A 159 8.79 0.96 -1.82
N SER A 160 9.84 1.67 -1.39
CA SER A 160 10.08 1.99 0.00
C SER A 160 10.54 3.43 0.15
N VAL A 161 10.18 4.02 1.29
CA VAL A 161 10.64 5.33 1.75
C VAL A 161 11.15 5.14 3.17
N ASP A 162 12.41 5.49 3.45
CA ASP A 162 13.08 5.23 4.74
C ASP A 162 12.81 6.36 5.74
N TYR A 163 11.75 6.26 6.55
CA TYR A 163 11.34 7.30 7.49
C TYR A 163 12.42 7.64 8.54
N ARG A 164 13.27 6.67 8.93
CA ARG A 164 14.18 6.85 10.09
C ARG A 164 15.58 7.34 9.72
N LYS A 165 16.19 6.76 8.70
CA LYS A 165 17.60 7.04 8.36
C LYS A 165 17.72 8.09 7.29
N ASN A 166 16.81 8.07 6.32
CA ASN A 166 16.78 9.05 5.25
C ASN A 166 15.32 9.24 4.76
N PRO A 167 14.53 10.14 5.40
CA PRO A 167 13.08 10.28 5.20
C PRO A 167 12.67 10.65 3.76
N HIS A 168 13.66 10.94 2.92
CA HIS A 168 13.50 11.32 1.52
C HIS A 168 14.13 10.31 0.55
N GLN A 169 14.66 9.18 1.03
CA GLN A 169 15.21 8.15 0.16
C GLN A 169 14.09 7.29 -0.40
N LEU A 170 13.75 7.52 -1.68
CA LEU A 170 12.86 6.68 -2.44
C LEU A 170 13.65 5.57 -3.13
N GLN A 171 13.14 4.34 -3.04
CA GLN A 171 13.61 3.19 -3.79
C GLN A 171 12.43 2.48 -4.46
N ILE A 172 12.62 2.08 -5.72
CA ILE A 172 11.60 1.36 -6.51
C ILE A 172 12.23 0.11 -7.10
N TRP A 173 11.56 -1.03 -6.95
CA TRP A 173 11.91 -2.31 -7.56
C TRP A 173 10.78 -2.80 -8.46
N SER A 174 11.16 -3.53 -9.50
CA SER A 174 10.24 -4.26 -10.37
C SER A 174 10.43 -5.74 -10.18
N LEU A 175 9.32 -6.46 -10.06
CA LEU A 175 9.33 -7.91 -10.07
C LEU A 175 9.61 -8.40 -11.49
N GLN A 176 10.54 -9.33 -11.64
CA GLN A 176 10.91 -9.95 -12.91
C GLN A 176 10.94 -11.45 -12.77
N ASP A 177 10.60 -12.15 -13.85
CA ASP A 177 10.76 -13.58 -13.96
C ASP A 177 12.13 -13.90 -14.59
N SER A 178 13.07 -14.36 -13.76
CA SER A 178 14.38 -14.84 -14.16
C SER A 178 14.37 -16.38 -14.22
N CYS A 179 13.96 -16.92 -15.38
CA CYS A 179 13.97 -18.36 -15.67
C CYS A 179 13.07 -19.21 -14.74
N GLY A 180 11.87 -18.72 -14.41
CA GLY A 180 10.91 -19.40 -13.54
C GLY A 180 11.08 -19.05 -12.06
N GLN A 181 11.96 -18.10 -11.73
CA GLN A 181 12.10 -17.54 -10.39
C GLN A 181 11.72 -16.06 -10.42
N MET A 182 10.84 -15.66 -9.50
CA MET A 182 10.42 -14.28 -9.36
C MET A 182 11.41 -13.53 -8.46
N GLU A 183 12.07 -12.53 -9.02
CA GLU A 183 13.12 -11.75 -8.33
C GLU A 183 12.88 -10.24 -8.45
N TRP A 184 13.21 -9.52 -7.38
CA TRP A 184 13.16 -8.06 -7.35
C TRP A 184 14.42 -7.46 -7.97
N ALA A 185 14.24 -6.61 -8.97
CA ALA A 185 15.31 -5.80 -9.55
C ALA A 185 15.12 -4.33 -9.19
N LEU A 186 16.15 -3.71 -8.60
CA LEU A 186 16.14 -2.27 -8.30
C LEU A 186 16.09 -1.48 -9.60
N LYS A 187 15.10 -0.61 -9.74
CA LYS A 187 14.89 0.24 -10.91
C LYS A 187 15.23 1.69 -10.64
N HIS A 188 15.00 2.16 -9.41
CA HIS A 188 15.24 3.55 -9.04
C HIS A 188 15.73 3.69 -7.61
N ARG A 189 16.61 4.66 -7.40
CA ARG A 189 17.04 5.13 -6.08
C ARG A 189 17.32 6.62 -6.17
N ALA A 190 16.57 7.43 -5.43
CA ALA A 190 16.77 8.88 -5.39
C ALA A 190 16.51 9.43 -3.99
N ASP A 191 17.30 10.43 -3.60
CA ASP A 191 16.97 11.32 -2.48
C ASP A 191 16.12 12.46 -3.05
N ILE A 192 14.82 12.46 -2.72
CA ILE A 192 13.86 13.46 -3.22
C ILE A 192 13.81 14.72 -2.35
N GLY A 193 14.53 14.75 -1.23
CA GLY A 193 14.49 15.84 -0.24
C GLY A 193 14.84 17.21 -0.83
N PRO A 194 15.94 17.32 -1.61
CA PRO A 194 16.32 18.58 -2.27
C PRO A 194 15.28 19.14 -3.26
N MET A 195 14.32 18.31 -3.66
CA MET A 195 13.30 18.63 -4.67
C MET A 195 11.95 19.01 -4.03
N LEU A 196 11.83 18.91 -2.71
CA LEU A 196 10.58 19.19 -2.01
C LEU A 196 10.32 20.71 -1.92
N PRO A 197 9.06 21.14 -2.07
CA PRO A 197 8.72 22.56 -2.11
C PRO A 197 8.93 23.25 -0.76
N HIS A 198 9.64 24.37 -0.73
CA HIS A 198 9.87 25.15 0.50
C HIS A 198 8.66 25.99 0.95
N HIS A 199 7.55 25.97 0.20
CA HIS A 199 6.40 26.83 0.45
C HIS A 199 5.81 26.69 1.86
N GLU A 200 5.35 27.80 2.43
CA GLU A 200 4.58 27.81 3.67
C GLU A 200 3.27 27.02 3.49
N TYR A 201 2.89 26.22 4.47
CA TYR A 201 1.66 25.39 4.43
C TYR A 201 0.36 26.20 4.31
N ASN A 202 0.41 27.52 4.53
CA ASN A 202 -0.76 28.38 4.71
C ASN A 202 -1.21 29.15 3.45
N GLN A 203 -0.52 29.01 2.32
CA GLN A 203 -0.96 29.66 1.08
C GLN A 203 -1.89 28.73 0.28
N PRO A 204 -2.98 29.24 -0.32
CA PRO A 204 -3.83 28.44 -1.20
C PRO A 204 -3.00 27.97 -2.40
N ILE A 205 -2.62 26.69 -2.38
CA ILE A 205 -1.93 26.06 -3.48
C ILE A 205 -2.98 25.75 -4.55
N GLY A 206 -2.90 26.44 -5.69
CA GLY A 206 -3.64 26.08 -6.90
C GLY A 206 -3.10 24.77 -7.49
N GLY A 207 -3.38 23.65 -6.83
CA GLY A 207 -3.00 22.32 -7.29
C GLY A 207 -4.08 21.65 -8.13
N SER A 208 -3.70 20.71 -8.98
CA SER A 208 -4.62 19.90 -9.81
C SER A 208 -5.50 18.94 -8.99
N TRP A 209 -5.26 18.77 -7.69
CA TRP A 209 -6.06 17.94 -6.79
C TRP A 209 -6.84 18.83 -5.83
N MET A 210 -8.16 18.62 -5.78
CA MET A 210 -9.02 19.12 -4.70
C MET A 210 -9.39 17.94 -3.80
N LEU A 211 -9.16 18.10 -2.49
CA LEU A 211 -9.67 17.15 -1.50
C LEU A 211 -11.19 17.23 -1.47
N GLN A 212 -11.86 16.14 -1.83
CA GLN A 212 -13.31 16.01 -1.69
C GLN A 212 -13.63 15.37 -0.33
N ASP A 213 -14.07 16.17 0.64
CA ASP A 213 -14.50 15.67 1.95
C ASP A 213 -15.93 15.12 1.87
N ILE A 214 -16.04 13.80 1.71
CA ILE A 214 -17.33 13.10 1.57
C ILE A 214 -18.03 12.93 2.93
N ASN A 215 -17.29 12.99 4.05
CA ASN A 215 -17.86 12.81 5.39
C ASN A 215 -18.39 14.11 6.01
N TYR A 216 -18.15 15.25 5.37
CA TYR A 216 -18.57 16.58 5.81
C TYR A 216 -20.09 16.73 5.96
N TYR A 217 -20.89 16.04 5.15
CA TYR A 217 -22.34 16.28 5.05
C TYR A 217 -23.19 15.71 6.21
N ASN A 218 -22.61 15.04 7.19
CA ASN A 218 -23.38 14.42 8.26
C ASN A 218 -23.57 15.29 9.52
N TYR A 219 -22.97 16.49 9.61
CA TYR A 219 -23.08 17.28 10.84
C TYR A 219 -23.60 18.71 10.72
N TYR A 220 -23.53 19.41 9.58
CA TYR A 220 -24.10 20.75 9.47
C TYR A 220 -24.68 21.07 8.08
N GLU A 221 -25.73 21.89 8.08
CA GLU A 221 -26.56 22.24 6.94
C GLU A 221 -25.80 22.86 5.75
N LYS A 222 -26.37 22.61 4.57
CA LYS A 222 -25.98 23.03 3.23
C LYS A 222 -25.50 24.49 3.17
N GLU A 223 -24.27 24.71 2.69
CA GLU A 223 -24.02 25.80 1.74
C GLU A 223 -22.78 25.58 0.86
N LYS A 224 -22.97 25.92 -0.43
CA LYS A 224 -22.02 26.01 -1.55
C LYS A 224 -21.37 24.71 -2.02
N ILE A 225 -22.09 24.01 -2.91
CA ILE A 225 -21.46 23.17 -3.93
C ILE A 225 -20.66 24.11 -4.83
N ALA A 226 -19.35 24.19 -4.62
CA ALA A 226 -18.46 24.67 -5.68
C ALA A 226 -18.66 23.72 -6.86
N VAL A 227 -19.02 24.26 -8.02
CA VAL A 227 -19.00 23.51 -9.27
C VAL A 227 -17.58 22.92 -9.37
N PRO A 228 -17.41 21.60 -9.49
CA PRO A 228 -16.08 21.06 -9.70
C PRO A 228 -15.61 21.61 -11.04
N GLU A 229 -14.77 22.65 -11.00
CA GLU A 229 -13.89 22.90 -12.12
C GLU A 229 -13.14 21.60 -12.37
N LYS A 230 -13.05 21.25 -13.65
CA LYS A 230 -12.47 20.00 -14.11
C LYS A 230 -10.96 20.07 -13.84
N CYS A 231 -10.56 19.82 -12.59
CA CYS A 231 -9.18 19.73 -12.16
C CYS A 231 -8.64 18.39 -12.64
N GLU A 232 -8.40 18.29 -13.95
CA GLU A 232 -7.71 17.15 -14.54
C GLU A 232 -6.22 17.34 -14.33
N TRP A 233 -5.59 16.43 -13.59
CA TRP A 233 -4.14 16.37 -13.55
C TRP A 233 -3.61 15.95 -14.92
N ASP A 234 -2.79 16.80 -15.52
CA ASP A 234 -2.04 16.48 -16.72
C ASP A 234 -0.62 16.07 -16.36
N SER A 235 -0.38 14.76 -16.44
CA SER A 235 0.92 14.15 -16.25
C SER A 235 2.01 14.61 -17.22
N ASP A 236 1.67 15.08 -18.42
CA ASP A 236 2.65 15.56 -19.42
C ASP A 236 2.97 17.05 -19.23
N ASN A 237 2.30 17.71 -18.29
CA ASN A 237 2.56 19.11 -17.98
C ASN A 237 3.96 19.29 -17.37
N ASP A 238 4.73 20.25 -17.89
CA ASP A 238 6.08 20.55 -17.48
C ASP A 238 6.15 21.52 -16.27
N ASP A 239 5.09 21.61 -15.47
CA ASP A 239 5.05 22.34 -14.20
C ASP A 239 5.98 21.68 -13.16
N VAL A 240 7.28 21.86 -13.39
CA VAL A 240 8.36 21.42 -12.52
C VAL A 240 8.59 22.49 -11.49
N LEU A 241 8.54 22.11 -10.22
CA LEU A 241 8.87 23.01 -9.13
C LEU A 241 10.35 23.44 -9.23
N GLU A 242 10.61 24.74 -9.11
CA GLU A 242 11.98 25.24 -8.97
C GLU A 242 12.57 24.80 -7.63
N ASN A 243 13.83 24.38 -7.62
CA ASN A 243 14.54 23.99 -6.40
C ASN A 243 14.58 25.17 -5.42
N GLY A 244 14.07 24.98 -4.20
CA GLY A 244 14.21 25.97 -3.14
C GLY A 244 15.64 25.98 -2.59
N ASP A 245 16.28 27.16 -2.58
CA ASP A 245 17.54 27.37 -1.86
C ASP A 245 17.34 27.17 -0.34
N ARG A 246 18.34 26.56 0.30
CA ARG A 246 18.25 25.97 1.65
C ARG A 246 17.96 27.02 2.75
N VAL A 247 17.06 26.65 3.67
CA VAL A 247 17.16 26.65 5.15
C VAL A 247 15.74 26.62 5.71
N GLY A 248 15.37 25.50 6.34
CA GLY A 248 14.10 25.30 7.04
C GLY A 248 14.16 23.97 7.77
N GLU A 249 14.20 24.04 9.09
CA GLU A 249 14.59 22.99 10.03
C GLU A 249 13.41 22.10 10.47
N ASP A 250 12.42 21.90 9.60
CA ASP A 250 11.32 20.96 9.83
C ASP A 250 11.57 19.68 9.02
N SER A 251 11.78 18.56 9.71
CA SER A 251 11.93 17.25 9.07
C SER A 251 10.64 16.87 8.36
N LYS A 252 10.54 17.17 7.07
CA LYS A 252 9.46 16.70 6.22
C LYS A 252 9.59 15.19 6.09
N TYR A 253 8.50 14.47 6.30
CA TYR A 253 8.47 13.04 6.06
C TYR A 253 7.62 12.76 4.84
N ILE A 254 8.00 11.74 4.07
CA ILE A 254 7.30 11.33 2.88
C ILE A 254 6.59 10.00 3.15
N SER A 255 5.31 9.93 2.83
CA SER A 255 4.57 8.69 2.73
C SER A 255 4.29 8.35 1.27
N PHE A 256 4.34 7.07 0.93
CA PHE A 256 4.03 6.62 -0.42
C PHE A 256 2.51 6.39 -0.54
N LEU A 257 1.93 6.88 -1.62
CA LEU A 257 0.49 6.78 -1.88
C LEU A 257 0.16 5.75 -2.95
N GLY A 258 1.00 5.58 -3.97
CA GLY A 258 0.71 4.62 -5.03
C GLY A 258 1.57 4.79 -6.26
N PHE A 259 1.42 3.86 -7.20
CA PHE A 259 2.04 3.93 -8.52
C PHE A 259 1.04 4.49 -9.53
N HIS A 260 1.52 5.24 -10.52
CA HIS A 260 0.70 5.56 -11.67
C HIS A 260 0.55 4.31 -12.57
N PRO A 261 -0.67 3.96 -13.01
CA PRO A 261 -0.93 2.70 -13.72
C PRO A 261 -0.27 2.61 -15.10
N TYR A 262 0.04 3.74 -15.74
CA TYR A 262 0.48 3.80 -17.14
C TYR A 262 1.78 4.58 -17.40
N LYS A 263 2.35 5.21 -16.38
CA LYS A 263 3.51 6.09 -16.51
C LYS A 263 4.49 5.79 -15.38
N ASP A 264 5.74 6.15 -15.60
CA ASP A 264 6.79 6.02 -14.61
C ASP A 264 6.70 7.18 -13.62
N VAL A 265 5.62 7.15 -12.82
CA VAL A 265 5.27 8.15 -11.81
C VAL A 265 4.84 7.44 -10.54
N VAL A 266 5.28 7.96 -9.40
CA VAL A 266 4.77 7.55 -8.08
C VAL A 266 4.11 8.73 -7.38
N PHE A 267 3.03 8.45 -6.68
CA PHE A 267 2.30 9.39 -5.86
C PHE A 267 2.82 9.33 -4.43
N LEU A 268 3.10 10.50 -3.86
CA LEU A 268 3.67 10.66 -2.54
C LEU A 268 2.88 11.71 -1.77
N ALA A 269 2.92 11.62 -0.44
CA ALA A 269 2.40 12.63 0.46
C ALA A 269 3.55 13.23 1.29
N GLU A 270 3.69 14.55 1.22
CA GLU A 270 4.58 15.32 2.07
C GLU A 270 3.86 15.68 3.36
N SER A 271 4.35 15.15 4.49
CA SER A 271 3.87 15.42 5.85
C SER A 271 2.36 15.20 6.04
N CYS A 272 1.74 14.32 5.24
CA CYS A 272 0.29 14.13 5.14
C CYS A 272 -0.51 15.40 4.78
N ARG A 273 0.17 16.41 4.21
CA ARG A 273 -0.42 17.71 3.86
C ARG A 273 -0.48 17.95 2.37
N ARG A 274 0.53 17.53 1.61
CA ARG A 274 0.56 17.77 0.16
C ARG A 274 0.68 16.49 -0.62
N GLY A 275 -0.12 16.37 -1.68
CA GLY A 275 0.06 15.34 -2.69
C GLY A 275 1.14 15.75 -3.68
N LEU A 276 2.04 14.82 -4.02
CA LEU A 276 3.12 15.01 -4.99
C LEU A 276 3.08 13.89 -6.03
N ALA A 277 3.41 14.22 -7.27
CA ALA A 277 3.72 13.25 -8.32
C ALA A 277 5.21 13.32 -8.62
N TYR A 278 5.93 12.23 -8.38
CA TYR A 278 7.35 12.10 -8.72
C TYR A 278 7.52 11.29 -10.00
N HIS A 279 8.00 11.96 -11.05
CA HIS A 279 8.35 11.38 -12.34
C HIS A 279 9.78 10.85 -12.27
N TRP A 280 9.94 9.56 -12.04
CA TRP A 280 11.26 9.00 -11.71
C TRP A 280 12.19 8.87 -12.93
N ASN A 281 11.65 8.79 -14.15
CA ASN A 281 12.46 8.83 -15.38
C ASN A 281 13.18 10.17 -15.58
N SER A 282 12.51 11.28 -15.25
CA SER A 282 13.07 12.62 -15.39
C SER A 282 13.62 13.19 -14.10
N SER A 283 13.42 12.48 -12.97
CA SER A 283 13.64 13.00 -11.62
C SER A 283 13.03 14.40 -11.48
N LYS A 284 11.72 14.51 -11.67
CA LYS A 284 10.95 15.76 -11.52
C LYS A 284 9.82 15.55 -10.50
N ILE A 285 9.53 16.56 -9.68
CA ILE A 285 8.37 16.57 -8.77
C ILE A 285 7.35 17.60 -9.27
N GLN A 286 6.10 17.17 -9.33
CA GLN A 286 4.93 18.03 -9.54
C GLN A 286 4.13 18.10 -8.24
N LEU A 287 3.68 19.30 -7.89
CA LEU A 287 2.78 19.52 -6.76
C LEU A 287 1.35 19.26 -7.22
N LEU A 288 0.70 18.27 -6.60
CA LEU A 288 -0.67 17.91 -6.96
C LEU A 288 -1.69 18.77 -6.21
N GLY A 289 -1.43 19.12 -4.96
CA GLY A 289 -2.33 19.97 -4.18
C GLY A 289 -2.33 19.63 -2.70
N ASN A 290 -3.26 20.26 -1.97
CA ASN A 290 -3.46 20.02 -0.54
C ASN A 290 -4.30 18.75 -0.33
N ILE A 291 -3.83 17.86 0.54
CA ILE A 291 -4.54 16.65 0.98
C ILE A 291 -4.93 16.73 2.47
N GLU A 292 -4.55 17.81 3.16
CA GLU A 292 -5.01 18.10 4.52
C GLU A 292 -6.46 18.61 4.49
N PRO A 293 -7.36 18.09 5.37
CA PRO A 293 -8.69 18.64 5.54
C PRO A 293 -8.66 20.12 5.93
N ASN A 294 -9.58 20.93 5.39
CA ASN A 294 -9.61 22.38 5.59
C ASN A 294 -9.96 22.84 7.03
N GLU A 295 -10.42 21.93 7.89
CA GLU A 295 -10.87 22.25 9.26
C GLU A 295 -9.75 22.01 10.30
N PRO A 296 -9.33 23.05 11.04
CA PRO A 296 -8.21 22.97 12.00
C PRO A 296 -8.47 22.07 13.20
N CYS A 297 -9.74 21.74 13.48
CA CYS A 297 -10.11 20.79 14.53
C CYS A 297 -9.91 19.33 14.09
N ILE A 298 -10.03 19.04 12.79
CA ILE A 298 -9.85 17.71 12.20
C ILE A 298 -8.37 17.46 11.88
N SER A 299 -7.65 18.47 11.40
CA SER A 299 -6.23 18.34 11.05
C SER A 299 -5.33 18.01 12.25
N GLN A 300 -5.66 18.50 13.45
CA GLN A 300 -4.93 18.16 14.69
C GLN A 300 -5.20 16.73 15.20
N LEU A 301 -6.29 16.11 14.74
CA LEU A 301 -6.71 14.75 15.10
C LEU A 301 -6.36 13.71 14.01
N PHE A 302 -5.97 14.15 12.81
CA PHE A 302 -5.65 13.25 11.71
C PHE A 302 -4.31 12.55 11.95
N GLY A 303 -4.39 11.22 12.07
CA GLY A 303 -3.22 10.35 12.00
C GLY A 303 -2.65 10.30 10.58
N PRO A 304 -1.51 9.62 10.38
CA PRO A 304 -0.95 9.39 9.05
C PRO A 304 -1.97 8.66 8.16
N ILE A 305 -1.92 8.92 6.85
CA ILE A 305 -2.69 8.15 5.85
C ILE A 305 -2.44 6.67 6.08
N SER A 306 -3.48 5.95 6.52
CA SER A 306 -3.36 4.56 6.92
C SER A 306 -3.26 3.63 5.73
N GLU A 307 -4.06 3.90 4.69
CA GLU A 307 -4.21 3.05 3.51
C GLU A 307 -4.47 3.91 2.27
N THR A 308 -4.01 3.41 1.13
CA THR A 308 -4.25 4.01 -0.18
C THR A 308 -4.58 2.91 -1.17
N PHE A 309 -5.39 3.20 -2.18
CA PHE A 309 -5.67 2.24 -3.24
C PHE A 309 -5.94 2.98 -4.54
N LEU A 310 -5.54 2.34 -5.64
CA LEU A 310 -5.88 2.82 -6.97
C LEU A 310 -7.36 2.51 -7.22
N TYR A 311 -8.15 3.56 -7.38
CA TYR A 311 -9.51 3.44 -7.88
C TYR A 311 -9.51 3.74 -9.37
N THR A 312 -9.77 2.73 -10.19
CA THR A 312 -10.09 2.95 -11.60
C THR A 312 -11.61 3.02 -11.71
N PRO A 313 -12.21 4.21 -11.88
CA PRO A 313 -13.65 4.31 -12.06
C PRO A 313 -14.03 3.48 -13.27
N CYS A 314 -14.78 2.42 -13.02
CA CYS A 314 -15.45 1.68 -14.08
C CYS A 314 -16.68 2.51 -14.42
N TRP A 315 -16.87 2.90 -15.68
CA TRP A 315 -18.17 3.42 -16.10
C TRP A 315 -19.18 2.28 -15.89
N MET A 316 -19.91 2.31 -14.77
CA MET A 316 -21.18 1.64 -14.72
C MET A 316 -22.06 2.46 -15.64
N GLU A 317 -22.33 1.95 -16.85
CA GLU A 317 -23.42 2.48 -17.67
C GLU A 317 -24.65 2.64 -16.76
N GLU A 318 -25.41 3.71 -16.98
CA GLU A 318 -26.62 4.02 -16.21
C GLU A 318 -27.39 2.73 -15.96
N LEU A 319 -27.58 2.39 -14.67
CA LEU A 319 -28.43 1.27 -14.28
C LEU A 319 -29.73 1.40 -15.10
N PRO A 320 -30.12 0.39 -15.89
CA PRO A 320 -31.30 0.51 -16.72
C PRO A 320 -32.46 0.90 -15.80
N LEU A 321 -33.00 2.10 -16.04
CA LEU A 321 -34.20 2.55 -15.36
C LEU A 321 -35.25 1.47 -15.59
N SER A 322 -35.65 0.82 -14.50
CA SER A 322 -36.68 -0.21 -14.50
C SER A 322 -37.89 0.28 -15.31
N ASN A 323 -38.30 -0.52 -16.29
CA ASN A 323 -39.53 -0.33 -17.07
C ASN A 323 -40.76 -0.19 -16.18
#